data_AF-A0AA41WCW5-F1
#
_entry.id   AF-A0AA41WCW5-F1
#
_cell.length_a   1.000
_cell.length_b   1.000
_cell.length_c   1.000
_cell.angle_alpha   90.00
_cell.angle_beta   90.00
_cell.angle_gamma   90.00
#
_symmetry.space_group_name_H-M   'P 1'
#
loop_
_entity.id
_entity.type
_entity.pdbx_description
1 polymer ?
#
loop_
_entity_poly.entity_id
_entity_poly.type
_entity_poly.pdbx_seq_one_letter_code
_entity_poly.pdbx_strand_id
1 'polypeptide(L)'
;MDRNSALRRRKDILQMLGFHGLAPRFHWSHEVDQTIVFDAWDHQWQRDDKGARIRYPLRTNGAHYNLAESKQNPRAGHSRWQCHVDMVIGGQRTPRAIVPVANDPNAKPNRGAKGWRPLVIDGHIEVEDGQIWFCVDGETPL
;
A
#
# COMPACT_ATOMS: atom_id res chain seq x y z
N MET A 1 4.86 16.82 12.76
CA MET A 1 4.41 15.40 12.82
C MET A 1 4.15 15.07 14.26
N ASP A 2 2.91 14.75 14.60
CA ASP A 2 2.55 14.34 15.95
C ASP A 2 3.30 13.05 16.31
N ARG A 3 4.13 13.10 17.35
CA ARG A 3 5.08 12.04 17.71
C ARG A 3 4.43 10.88 18.48
N ASN A 4 3.11 10.88 18.66
CA ASN A 4 2.47 10.07 19.70
C ASN A 4 1.31 9.15 19.29
N SER A 5 0.97 9.00 18.01
CA SER A 5 0.05 7.92 17.63
C SER A 5 0.83 6.60 17.60
N ALA A 6 0.72 5.81 18.67
CA ALA A 6 1.38 4.51 18.79
C ALA A 6 1.10 3.65 17.55
N LEU A 7 2.15 3.02 17.00
CA LEU A 7 1.99 2.11 15.86
C LEU A 7 1.03 0.97 16.24
N ARG A 8 0.09 0.68 15.34
CA ARG A 8 -0.87 -0.41 15.52
C ARG A 8 -0.46 -1.64 14.72
N ARG A 9 -1.06 -2.78 15.02
CA ARG A 9 -0.93 -3.96 14.15
C ARG A 9 -1.79 -3.76 12.91
N ARG A 10 -1.36 -4.29 11.76
CA ARG A 10 -2.13 -4.20 10.51
C ARG A 10 -3.58 -4.65 10.67
N LYS A 11 -3.82 -5.75 11.38
CA LYS A 11 -5.17 -6.26 11.59
C LYS A 11 -6.08 -5.26 12.30
N ASP A 12 -5.52 -4.47 13.22
CA ASP A 12 -6.29 -3.49 13.99
C ASP A 12 -6.65 -2.30 13.08
N ILE A 13 -5.72 -1.86 12.21
CA ILE A 13 -5.99 -0.85 11.16
C ILE A 13 -7.07 -1.32 10.18
N LEU A 14 -6.92 -2.55 9.67
CA LEU A 14 -7.89 -3.12 8.73
C LEU A 14 -9.27 -3.30 9.37
N GLN A 15 -9.33 -3.69 10.64
CA GLN A 15 -10.59 -3.81 11.37
C GLN A 15 -11.29 -2.45 11.54
N MET A 16 -10.55 -1.37 11.79
CA MET A 16 -11.09 -0.01 11.83
C MET A 16 -11.67 0.44 10.49
N LEU A 17 -11.15 -0.10 9.39
CA LEU A 17 -11.67 0.13 8.05
C LEU A 17 -12.87 -0.74 7.68
N GLY A 18 -13.30 -1.67 8.55
CA GLY A 18 -14.41 -2.59 8.29
C GLY A 18 -13.99 -3.98 7.77
N PHE A 19 -12.69 -4.31 7.76
CA PHE A 19 -12.24 -5.64 7.36
C PHE A 19 -12.36 -6.65 8.52
N HIS A 20 -13.18 -7.68 8.34
CA HIS A 20 -13.42 -8.72 9.35
C HIS A 20 -12.77 -10.08 9.03
N GLY A 21 -12.02 -10.17 7.92
CA GLY A 21 -11.37 -11.39 7.49
C GLY A 21 -10.01 -11.67 8.12
N LEU A 22 -9.37 -12.76 7.67
CA LEU A 22 -7.96 -13.00 7.98
C LEU A 22 -7.08 -12.04 7.17
N ALA A 23 -6.08 -11.42 7.83
CA ALA A 23 -5.08 -10.58 7.19
C ALA A 23 -3.66 -11.19 7.27
N PRO A 24 -3.34 -12.24 6.48
CA PRO A 24 -2.03 -12.91 6.51
C PRO A 24 -0.92 -11.97 6.04
N ARG A 25 0.24 -11.99 6.69
CA ARG A 25 1.37 -11.07 6.39
C ARG A 25 1.86 -11.09 4.93
N PHE A 26 1.64 -12.17 4.21
CA PHE A 26 2.02 -12.30 2.81
C PHE A 26 1.00 -11.67 1.83
N HIS A 27 -0.19 -11.29 2.30
CA HIS A 27 -1.09 -10.42 1.54
C HIS A 27 -0.65 -8.98 1.73
N TRP A 28 -0.45 -8.27 0.63
CA TRP A 28 -0.02 -6.87 0.64
C TRP A 28 -1.18 -5.91 0.31
N SER A 29 -2.35 -6.46 0.02
CA SER A 29 -3.56 -5.68 -0.20
C SER A 29 -4.81 -6.48 0.16
N HIS A 30 -5.86 -5.74 0.54
CA HIS A 30 -7.08 -6.27 1.11
C HIS A 30 -8.29 -5.62 0.46
N GLU A 31 -9.31 -6.41 0.13
CA GLU A 31 -10.60 -5.88 -0.29
C GLU A 31 -11.43 -5.58 0.96
N VAL A 32 -11.95 -4.37 1.03
CA VAL A 32 -12.79 -3.84 2.12
C VAL A 32 -13.96 -3.12 1.48
N ASP A 33 -15.12 -3.77 1.45
CA ASP A 33 -16.30 -3.36 0.69
C ASP A 33 -15.94 -3.04 -0.79
N GLN A 34 -16.19 -1.80 -1.24
CA GLN A 34 -15.88 -1.33 -2.60
C GLN A 34 -14.44 -0.81 -2.76
N THR A 35 -13.59 -1.00 -1.75
CA THR A 35 -12.24 -0.44 -1.69
C THR A 35 -11.18 -1.54 -1.73
N ILE A 36 -10.07 -1.29 -2.43
CA ILE A 36 -8.82 -2.02 -2.22
C ILE A 36 -7.90 -1.20 -1.34
N VAL A 37 -7.49 -1.76 -0.20
CA VAL A 37 -6.53 -1.18 0.73
C VAL A 37 -5.15 -1.80 0.51
N PHE A 38 -4.17 -0.99 0.11
CA PHE A 38 -2.79 -1.41 -0.15
C PHE A 38 -1.86 -1.12 1.05
N ASP A 39 -0.94 -2.03 1.34
CA ASP A 39 0.20 -1.77 2.23
C ASP A 39 1.24 -0.93 1.46
N ALA A 40 1.35 0.37 1.80
CA ALA A 40 2.20 1.33 1.11
C ALA A 40 3.36 1.81 1.98
N TRP A 41 4.53 1.18 1.82
CA TRP A 41 5.70 1.42 2.66
C TRP A 41 6.16 2.87 2.67
N ASP A 42 6.31 3.44 3.88
CA ASP A 42 6.55 4.88 4.08
C ASP A 42 7.79 5.43 3.34
N HIS A 43 8.81 4.59 3.10
CA HIS A 43 10.06 4.94 2.42
C HIS A 43 9.99 4.88 0.89
N GLN A 44 8.89 4.36 0.32
CA GLN A 44 8.70 4.26 -1.15
C GLN A 44 7.81 5.36 -1.72
N TRP A 45 7.24 6.20 -0.86
CA TRP A 45 6.45 7.36 -1.28
C TRP A 45 7.35 8.42 -1.91
N GLN A 46 6.93 8.94 -3.06
CA GLN A 46 7.41 10.23 -3.53
C GLN A 46 6.80 11.34 -2.67
N ARG A 47 7.62 12.32 -2.31
CA ARG A 47 7.24 13.42 -1.43
C ARG A 47 7.53 14.76 -2.08
N ASP A 48 6.76 15.77 -1.70
CA ASP A 48 7.03 17.15 -2.08
C ASP A 48 8.20 17.74 -1.27
N ASP A 49 8.56 18.98 -1.60
CA ASP A 49 9.64 19.72 -0.90
C ASP A 49 9.34 19.98 0.58
N LYS A 50 8.09 19.82 1.01
CA LYS A 50 7.64 19.94 2.40
C LYS A 50 7.57 18.59 3.12
N GLY A 51 7.87 17.49 2.42
CA GLY A 51 7.84 16.12 2.93
C GLY A 51 6.45 15.46 2.95
N ALA A 52 5.42 16.09 2.37
CA ALA A 52 4.10 15.50 2.21
C ALA A 52 4.12 14.41 1.13
N ARG A 53 3.33 13.35 1.30
CA ARG A 53 3.24 12.26 0.31
C ARG A 53 2.50 12.76 -0.94
N ILE A 54 3.06 12.47 -2.11
CA ILE A 54 2.44 12.81 -3.40
C ILE A 54 1.87 11.57 -4.06
N ARG A 55 2.70 10.53 -4.22
CA ARG A 55 2.31 9.29 -4.91
C ARG A 55 3.15 8.09 -4.51
N TYR A 56 2.56 6.91 -4.71
CA TYR A 56 3.14 5.61 -4.40
C TYR A 56 3.14 4.70 -5.63
N PRO A 57 4.24 3.98 -5.91
CA PRO A 57 4.30 3.06 -7.04
C PRO A 57 3.49 1.79 -6.78
N LEU A 58 2.36 1.57 -7.47
CA LEU A 58 1.58 0.34 -7.35
C LEU A 58 2.05 -0.78 -8.28
N ARG A 59 2.46 -0.43 -9.50
CA ARG A 59 3.03 -1.38 -10.48
C ARG A 59 4.08 -0.63 -11.29
N THR A 60 5.34 -1.06 -11.18
CA THR A 60 6.46 -0.45 -11.88
C THR A 60 7.15 -1.46 -12.78
N ASN A 61 8.00 -0.98 -13.67
CA ASN A 61 8.86 -1.82 -14.50
C ASN A 61 10.14 -2.28 -13.77
N GLY A 62 10.32 -1.89 -12.49
CA GLY A 62 11.53 -2.12 -11.69
C GLY A 62 11.42 -3.30 -10.71
N ALA A 63 12.14 -3.25 -9.59
CA ALA A 63 12.06 -4.28 -8.56
C ALA A 63 10.86 -4.06 -7.60
N HIS A 64 10.36 -5.15 -7.00
CA HIS A 64 9.39 -5.23 -5.88
C HIS A 64 7.90 -5.38 -6.23
N TYR A 65 7.38 -4.73 -7.28
CA TYR A 65 5.94 -4.80 -7.66
C TYR A 65 5.70 -4.97 -9.16
N ASN A 66 6.69 -5.49 -9.85
CA ASN A 66 6.66 -5.61 -11.29
C ASN A 66 5.79 -6.77 -11.76
N LEU A 67 4.95 -6.50 -12.76
CA LEU A 67 4.10 -7.49 -13.40
C LEU A 67 4.91 -8.63 -14.03
N ALA A 68 6.04 -8.33 -14.67
CA ALA A 68 6.96 -9.33 -15.23
C ALA A 68 7.52 -10.26 -14.13
N GLU A 69 7.96 -9.70 -13.00
CA GLU A 69 8.45 -10.49 -11.86
C GLU A 69 7.33 -11.39 -11.31
N SER A 70 6.10 -10.88 -11.21
CA SER A 70 4.95 -11.65 -10.74
C SER A 70 4.59 -12.82 -11.67
N LYS A 71 4.80 -12.66 -12.99
CA LYS A 71 4.60 -13.72 -13.99
C LYS A 71 5.70 -14.78 -13.93
N GLN A 72 6.95 -14.35 -13.70
CA GLN A 72 8.10 -15.27 -13.59
C GLN A 72 8.11 -16.04 -12.26
N ASN A 73 7.64 -15.41 -11.18
CA ASN A 73 7.60 -15.99 -9.83
C ASN A 73 6.23 -15.74 -9.17
N PRO A 74 5.19 -16.51 -9.54
CA PRO A 74 3.81 -16.30 -9.08
C PRO A 74 3.64 -16.72 -7.61
N ARG A 75 4.00 -15.82 -6.70
CA ARG A 75 3.67 -15.97 -5.27
C ARG A 75 2.25 -15.46 -5.03
N ALA A 76 1.51 -16.11 -4.13
CA ALA A 76 0.13 -15.74 -3.82
C ALA A 76 -0.04 -14.24 -3.50
N GLY A 77 0.89 -13.64 -2.76
CA GLY A 77 0.91 -12.21 -2.48
C GLY A 77 1.09 -11.33 -3.72
N HIS A 78 1.97 -11.73 -4.65
CA HIS A 78 2.23 -11.01 -5.90
C HIS A 78 1.00 -11.07 -6.81
N SER A 79 0.46 -12.25 -7.07
CA SER A 79 -0.70 -12.42 -7.95
C SER A 79 -1.92 -11.68 -7.41
N ARG A 80 -2.19 -11.78 -6.09
CA ARG A 80 -3.28 -11.03 -5.45
C ARG A 80 -3.09 -9.53 -5.63
N TRP A 81 -1.89 -9.01 -5.38
CA TRP A 81 -1.58 -7.61 -5.59
C TRP A 81 -1.85 -7.17 -7.03
N GLN A 82 -1.39 -7.94 -8.02
CA GLN A 82 -1.62 -7.61 -9.43
C GLN A 82 -3.11 -7.61 -9.79
N CYS A 83 -3.88 -8.61 -9.35
CA CYS A 83 -5.33 -8.63 -9.58
C CYS A 83 -6.04 -7.42 -8.97
N HIS A 84 -5.67 -7.06 -7.74
CA HIS A 84 -6.22 -5.88 -7.08
C HIS A 84 -5.84 -4.58 -7.79
N VAL A 85 -4.61 -4.47 -8.30
CA VAL A 85 -4.18 -3.35 -9.15
C VAL A 85 -5.00 -3.29 -10.44
N ASP A 86 -5.28 -4.42 -11.08
CA ASP A 86 -6.12 -4.46 -12.29
C ASP A 86 -7.57 -4.02 -12.00
N MET A 87 -8.13 -4.38 -10.84
CA MET A 87 -9.47 -3.95 -10.42
C MET A 87 -9.56 -2.43 -10.24
N VAL A 88 -8.58 -1.79 -9.61
CA VAL A 88 -8.58 -0.34 -9.41
C VAL A 88 -8.32 0.41 -10.71
N ILE A 89 -7.43 -0.08 -11.59
CA ILE A 89 -7.23 0.48 -12.94
C ILE A 89 -8.52 0.39 -13.75
N GLY A 90 -9.23 -0.74 -13.66
CA GLY A 90 -10.49 -0.95 -14.34
C GLY A 90 -11.69 -0.20 -13.73
N GLY A 91 -11.46 0.63 -12.70
CA GLY A 91 -12.53 1.39 -12.03
C GLY A 91 -13.53 0.54 -11.25
N GLN A 92 -13.22 -0.73 -10.99
CA GLN A 92 -14.12 -1.66 -10.29
C GLN A 92 -14.11 -1.47 -8.77
N ARG A 93 -13.04 -0.87 -8.25
CA ARG A 93 -12.80 -0.61 -6.84
C ARG A 93 -12.10 0.73 -6.66
N THR A 94 -12.32 1.39 -5.54
CA THR A 94 -11.58 2.59 -5.15
C THR A 94 -10.28 2.19 -4.45
N PRO A 95 -9.16 2.90 -4.68
CA PRO A 95 -7.91 2.60 -4.00
C PRO A 95 -7.79 3.38 -2.68
N ARG A 96 -7.22 2.73 -1.66
CA ARG A 96 -6.73 3.37 -0.42
C ARG A 96 -5.40 2.77 -0.04
N ALA A 97 -4.62 3.50 0.77
CA ALA A 97 -3.38 2.99 1.31
C ALA A 97 -3.30 3.10 2.85
N ILE A 98 -2.65 2.12 3.46
CA ILE A 98 -2.22 2.15 4.87
C ILE A 98 -0.70 2.09 4.93
N VAL A 99 -0.13 2.67 5.99
CA VAL A 99 1.31 2.97 6.01
C VAL A 99 2.05 2.06 6.98
N PRO A 100 2.64 0.92 6.52
CA PRO A 100 3.60 0.17 7.32
C PRO A 100 4.87 0.99 7.54
N VAL A 101 5.42 0.86 8.74
CA VAL A 101 6.72 1.41 9.15
C VAL A 101 7.71 0.26 9.27
N ALA A 102 8.81 0.34 8.53
CA ALA A 102 9.86 -0.68 8.57
C ALA A 102 10.52 -0.79 9.95
N ASN A 103 10.93 -2.01 10.33
CA ASN A 103 11.79 -2.22 11.51
C ASN A 103 13.14 -1.51 11.37
N ASP A 104 13.72 -1.61 10.18
CA ASP A 104 14.93 -0.89 9.76
C ASP A 104 14.70 -0.38 8.34
N PRO A 105 14.55 0.95 8.15
CA PRO A 105 14.34 1.54 6.82
C PRO A 105 15.50 1.32 5.84
N ASN A 106 16.70 1.01 6.33
CA ASN A 106 17.90 0.85 5.52
C ASN A 106 18.22 -0.61 5.21
N ALA A 107 17.54 -1.56 5.83
CA ALA A 107 17.78 -2.98 5.61
C ALA A 107 17.30 -3.44 4.23
N LYS A 108 18.17 -4.12 3.47
CA LYS A 108 17.82 -4.78 2.21
C LYS A 108 18.09 -6.30 2.32
N PRO A 109 17.07 -7.17 2.21
CA PRO A 109 15.64 -6.88 2.07
C PRO A 109 15.00 -6.39 3.38
N ASN A 110 13.82 -5.75 3.27
CA ASN A 110 13.03 -5.29 4.42
C ASN A 110 12.80 -6.43 5.42
N ARG A 111 13.19 -6.24 6.68
CA ARG A 111 13.03 -7.22 7.78
C ARG A 111 11.64 -7.17 8.44
N GLY A 112 10.62 -6.85 7.65
CA GLY A 112 9.23 -6.68 8.09
C GLY A 112 8.94 -5.32 8.73
N ALA A 113 7.67 -5.15 9.11
CA ALA A 113 7.16 -3.92 9.70
C ALA A 113 7.27 -3.92 11.23
N LYS A 114 7.65 -2.79 11.81
CA LYS A 114 7.51 -2.48 13.24
C LYS A 114 6.05 -2.35 13.64
N GLY A 115 5.24 -1.84 12.72
CA GLY A 115 3.80 -1.63 12.87
C GLY A 115 3.27 -0.75 11.75
N TRP A 116 2.01 -0.34 11.85
CA TRP A 116 1.34 0.53 10.91
C TRP A 116 1.00 1.85 11.59
N ARG A 117 1.17 2.95 10.86
CA ARG A 117 0.65 4.24 11.31
C ARG A 117 -0.88 4.16 11.30
N PRO A 118 -1.58 4.69 12.33
CA PRO A 118 -3.04 4.82 12.31
C PRO A 118 -3.45 5.96 11.39
N LEU A 119 -3.30 5.71 10.10
CA LEU A 119 -3.47 6.66 9.02
C LEU A 119 -3.96 5.91 7.79
N VAL A 120 -4.95 6.49 7.13
CA VAL A 120 -5.43 6.05 5.82
C VAL A 120 -5.15 7.16 4.83
N ILE A 121 -4.70 6.77 3.64
CA ILE A 121 -4.46 7.68 2.54
C ILE A 121 -5.49 7.36 1.47
N ASP A 122 -6.35 8.33 1.18
CA ASP A 122 -7.31 8.32 0.09
C ASP A 122 -6.60 8.84 -1.18
N GLY A 123 -7.00 8.33 -2.33
CA GLY A 123 -6.33 8.65 -3.58
C GLY A 123 -7.00 8.09 -4.82
N HIS A 124 -6.34 8.30 -5.95
CA HIS A 124 -6.74 7.83 -7.26
C HIS A 124 -5.55 7.17 -8.00
N ILE A 125 -5.83 6.59 -9.16
CA ILE A 125 -4.83 5.94 -10.01
C ILE A 125 -4.44 6.83 -11.17
N GLU A 126 -3.14 6.99 -11.39
CA GLU A 126 -2.58 7.56 -12.61
C GLU A 126 -1.71 6.54 -13.35
N VAL A 127 -1.72 6.62 -14.68
CA VAL A 127 -0.90 5.80 -15.55
C VAL A 127 0.08 6.71 -16.29
N GLU A 128 1.38 6.56 -16.01
CA GLU A 128 2.45 7.37 -16.59
C GLU A 128 3.57 6.44 -17.06
N ASP A 129 3.97 6.54 -18.33
CA ASP A 129 5.03 5.72 -18.95
C ASP A 129 4.87 4.21 -18.71
N GLY A 130 3.62 3.73 -18.72
CA GLY A 130 3.28 2.32 -18.46
C GLY A 130 3.42 1.88 -17.01
N GLN A 131 3.72 2.80 -16.10
CA GLN A 131 3.71 2.58 -14.65
C GLN A 131 2.37 3.01 -14.05
N ILE A 132 1.99 2.36 -12.97
CA ILE A 132 0.74 2.62 -12.25
C ILE A 132 1.08 3.23 -10.91
N TRP A 133 0.55 4.44 -10.69
CA TRP A 133 0.77 5.23 -9.49
C TRP A 133 -0.53 5.38 -8.71
N PHE A 134 -0.42 5.30 -7.39
CA PHE A 134 -1.45 5.75 -6.47
C PHE A 134 -1.12 7.20 -6.06
N CYS A 135 -1.96 8.15 -6.45
CA CYS A 135 -1.77 9.58 -6.19
C CYS A 135 -2.68 10.02 -5.03
N VAL A 136 -2.12 10.84 -4.12
CA VAL A 136 -2.77 11.20 -2.86
C VAL A 136 -3.83 12.27 -3.08
N ASP A 137 -5.05 12.02 -2.61
CA ASP A 137 -6.13 13.01 -2.54
C ASP A 137 -6.31 13.55 -1.11
N GLY A 138 -6.00 12.73 -0.09
CA GLY A 138 -6.13 13.12 1.31
C GLY A 138 -5.54 12.11 2.29
N GLU A 139 -5.28 12.57 3.52
CA GLU A 139 -4.83 11.71 4.62
C GLU A 139 -5.79 11.83 5.81
N THR A 140 -6.30 10.71 6.30
CA THR A 140 -7.27 10.63 7.39
C THR A 140 -6.68 9.83 8.57
N PRO A 141 -6.47 10.44 9.75
CA PRO A 141 -6.07 9.72 10.96
C PRO A 141 -7.13 8.69 11.41
N LEU A 142 -6.69 7.58 12.02
CA LEU A 142 -7.54 6.50 12.57
C LEU A 142 -7.49 6.38 14.10
#